data_AF-A0A8T2RGF4-F1
#
_entry.id   AF-A0A8T2RGF4-F1
#
_cell.length_a   1.000
_cell.length_b   1.000
_cell.length_c   1.000
_cell.angle_alpha   90.00
_cell.angle_beta   90.00
_cell.angle_gamma   90.00
#
_symmetry.space_group_name_H-M   'P 1'
#
loop_
_entity.id
_entity.type
_entity.pdbx_description
1 polymer ?
#
loop_
_entity_poly.entity_id
_entity_poly.type
_entity_poly.pdbx_seq_one_letter_code
_entity_poly.pdbx_strand_id
1 'polypeptide(L)'
;MYLSNVEKGGETVFPNAPDDRVKDETWSECAKKGLAVKPVKGDALLFFSLTPDAETDNMSLHGSCPVIEGEKWSATKWIHVNSFDKPNKSSGCVDENVQCGEWAAMGECQKNPSYMVGTDAYPGACRASCRVC
;
A
#
# COMPACT_ATOMS: atom_id res chain seq x y z
N MET A 1 8.21 10.10 -5.92
CA MET A 1 9.32 10.56 -6.78
C MET A 1 9.35 12.07 -6.78
N TYR A 2 10.52 12.69 -6.58
CA TYR A 2 10.70 14.14 -6.66
C TYR A 2 11.16 14.52 -8.08
N LEU A 3 10.40 15.39 -8.73
CA LEU A 3 10.61 15.76 -10.14
C LEU A 3 11.30 17.12 -10.30
N SER A 4 11.41 17.88 -9.21
CA SER A 4 12.16 19.14 -9.13
C SER A 4 13.01 19.20 -7.87
N ASN A 5 14.05 20.02 -7.91
CA ASN A 5 14.71 20.51 -6.70
C ASN A 5 13.84 21.61 -6.09
N VAL A 6 13.78 21.68 -4.76
CA VAL A 6 13.12 22.79 -4.06
C VAL A 6 14.17 23.57 -3.28
N GLU A 7 14.12 24.90 -3.38
CA GLU A 7 15.13 25.77 -2.77
C GLU A 7 14.95 25.86 -1.25
N LYS A 8 13.70 26.07 -0.77
CA LYS A 8 13.36 26.07 0.65
C LYS A 8 11.99 25.45 0.93
N GLY A 9 11.92 24.66 1.99
CA GLY A 9 10.71 23.95 2.38
C GLY A 9 10.41 22.76 1.47
N GLY A 10 9.12 22.40 1.34
CA GLY A 10 8.69 21.34 0.45
C GLY A 10 9.13 19.93 0.87
N GLU A 11 9.62 19.73 2.09
CA GLU A 11 10.01 18.41 2.59
C GLU A 11 8.80 17.47 2.66
N THR A 12 9.04 16.17 2.48
CA THR A 12 8.06 15.16 2.90
C THR A 12 8.33 14.84 4.36
N VAL A 13 7.36 15.06 5.24
CA VAL A 13 7.48 14.87 6.70
C VAL A 13 6.59 13.73 7.17
N PHE A 14 7.10 12.93 8.11
CA PHE A 14 6.43 11.85 8.82
C PHE A 14 6.35 12.23 10.31
N PRO A 15 5.28 12.92 10.74
CA PRO A 15 5.20 13.49 12.09
C PRO A 15 5.20 12.44 13.21
N ASN A 16 4.77 11.21 12.92
CA ASN A 16 4.73 10.13 13.91
C ASN A 16 6.03 9.29 13.92
N ALA A 17 6.92 9.49 12.96
CA ALA A 17 8.17 8.74 12.87
C ALA A 17 9.30 9.47 13.63
N PRO A 18 10.07 8.76 14.46
CA PRO A 18 11.21 9.32 15.16
C PRO A 18 12.28 9.78 14.16
N ASP A 19 13.00 10.84 14.51
CA ASP A 19 14.10 11.38 13.70
C ASP A 19 15.26 11.76 14.60
N ASP A 20 16.28 10.91 14.65
CA ASP A 20 17.47 11.14 15.48
C ASP A 20 18.50 12.06 14.79
N ARG A 21 18.21 12.54 13.56
CA ARG A 21 19.13 13.39 12.81
C ARG A 21 19.08 14.82 13.33
N VAL A 22 20.25 15.43 13.47
CA VAL A 22 20.36 16.86 13.76
C VAL A 22 19.85 17.66 12.57
N LYS A 23 18.80 18.45 12.78
CA LYS A 23 18.24 19.37 11.77
C LYS A 23 18.78 20.76 11.99
N ASP A 24 19.64 21.16 11.07
CA ASP A 24 20.16 22.53 11.00
C ASP A 24 19.09 23.53 10.52
N GLU A 25 19.51 24.78 10.31
CA GLU A 25 18.66 25.88 9.86
C GLU A 25 18.12 25.71 8.43
N THR A 26 18.63 24.74 7.67
CA THR A 26 18.18 24.49 6.30
C THR A 26 16.89 23.67 6.22
N TRP A 27 16.36 23.22 7.37
CA TRP A 27 15.08 22.52 7.50
C TRP A 27 13.96 23.47 7.89
N SER A 28 12.80 23.35 7.26
CA SER A 28 11.61 24.13 7.64
C SER A 28 11.09 23.74 9.03
N GLU A 29 10.38 24.66 9.69
CA GLU A 29 9.72 24.40 10.99
C GLU A 29 8.72 23.24 10.91
N CYS A 30 8.09 23.04 9.75
CA CYS A 30 7.25 21.88 9.51
C CYS A 30 8.08 20.58 9.52
N ALA A 31 9.22 20.56 8.81
CA ALA A 31 10.05 19.38 8.69
C ALA A 31 10.73 18.98 10.00
N LYS A 32 10.87 19.90 10.95
CA LYS A 32 11.39 19.62 12.29
C LYS A 32 10.45 18.77 13.17
N LYS A 33 9.17 18.62 12.79
CA LYS A 33 8.14 17.92 13.60
C LYS A 33 8.19 16.39 13.55
N GLY A 34 9.05 15.79 12.73
CA GLY A 34 9.22 14.32 12.63
C GLY A 34 10.19 13.96 11.51
N LEU A 35 10.36 12.68 11.18
CA LEU A 35 11.27 12.27 10.09
C LEU A 35 10.94 13.02 8.81
N ALA A 36 11.92 13.69 8.21
CA ALA A 36 11.67 14.46 6.99
C ALA A 36 12.70 14.19 5.88
N VAL A 37 12.28 14.38 4.63
CA VAL A 37 13.10 14.15 3.44
C VAL A 37 12.99 15.37 2.53
N LYS A 38 14.14 15.97 2.19
CA LYS A 38 14.19 17.09 1.25
C LYS A 38 13.95 16.58 -0.18
N PRO A 39 13.18 17.32 -1.00
CA PRO A 39 12.95 16.95 -2.38
C PRO A 39 14.16 17.30 -3.24
N VAL A 40 14.83 16.26 -3.76
CA VAL A 40 15.92 16.39 -4.74
C VAL A 40 15.47 15.74 -6.04
N LYS A 41 15.61 16.46 -7.16
CA LYS A 41 15.18 15.99 -8.47
C LYS A 41 15.84 14.66 -8.81
N GLY A 42 15.00 13.65 -9.10
CA GLY A 42 15.44 12.29 -9.45
C GLY A 42 15.32 11.31 -8.28
N ASP A 43 15.30 11.79 -7.05
CA ASP A 43 15.18 10.90 -5.88
C ASP A 43 13.76 10.33 -5.74
N ALA A 44 13.70 9.12 -5.19
CA ALA A 44 12.46 8.44 -4.84
C ALA A 44 12.45 8.07 -3.35
N LEU A 45 11.34 8.40 -2.69
CA LEU A 45 11.05 7.98 -1.33
C LEU A 45 10.07 6.80 -1.39
N LEU A 46 10.46 5.68 -0.77
CA LEU A 46 9.63 4.49 -0.60
C LEU A 46 9.38 4.28 0.90
N PHE A 47 8.12 4.08 1.28
CA PHE A 47 7.70 3.70 2.62
C PHE A 47 6.48 2.79 2.50
N PHE A 48 6.23 1.98 3.53
CA PHE A 48 5.10 1.07 3.59
C PHE A 48 4.00 1.67 4.45
N SER A 49 2.75 1.61 3.99
CA SER A 49 1.59 2.08 4.76
C SER A 49 1.03 1.02 5.70
N LEU A 50 1.51 -0.22 5.59
CA LEU A 50 1.07 -1.36 6.38
C LEU A 50 2.26 -2.01 7.07
N THR A 51 2.02 -2.60 8.25
CA THR A 51 2.95 -3.50 8.92
C THR A 51 3.03 -4.85 8.18
N PRO A 52 4.01 -5.72 8.48
CA PRO A 52 4.06 -7.07 7.92
C PRO A 52 2.80 -7.91 8.17
N ASP A 53 2.07 -7.60 9.25
CA ASP A 53 0.81 -8.26 9.62
C ASP A 53 -0.42 -7.64 8.92
N ALA A 54 -0.21 -6.77 7.93
CA ALA A 54 -1.24 -6.07 7.15
C ALA A 54 -2.10 -5.04 7.92
N GLU A 55 -1.67 -4.64 9.11
CA GLU A 55 -2.29 -3.57 9.88
C GLU A 55 -1.81 -2.18 9.40
N THR A 56 -2.65 -1.15 9.53
CA THR A 56 -2.26 0.22 9.16
C THR A 56 -1.12 0.71 10.05
N ASP A 57 -0.01 1.12 9.44
CA ASP A 57 1.13 1.62 10.19
C ASP A 57 0.97 3.12 10.51
N ASN A 58 0.74 3.45 11.79
CA ASN A 58 0.60 4.83 12.25
C ASN A 58 1.87 5.68 12.05
N MET A 59 3.06 5.07 11.98
CA MET A 59 4.32 5.79 11.69
C MET A 59 4.43 6.20 10.22
N SER A 60 3.62 5.60 9.33
CA SER A 60 3.58 5.93 7.90
C SER A 60 2.78 7.20 7.58
N LEU A 61 2.14 7.82 8.57
CA LEU A 61 1.48 9.11 8.41
C LEU A 61 2.50 10.11 7.87
N HIS A 62 2.19 10.71 6.72
CA HIS A 62 3.09 11.62 6.04
C HIS A 62 2.35 12.81 5.45
N GLY A 63 3.08 13.88 5.19
CA GLY A 63 2.57 15.08 4.54
C GLY A 63 3.66 15.81 3.77
N SER A 64 3.24 16.78 2.96
CA SER A 64 4.16 17.73 2.32
C SER A 64 4.20 19.00 3.14
N CYS A 65 5.38 19.39 3.60
CA CYS A 65 5.59 20.71 4.18
C CYS A 65 5.36 21.81 3.13
N PRO A 66 4.98 23.03 3.56
CA PRO A 66 4.85 24.16 2.65
C PRO A 66 6.14 24.41 1.87
N VAL A 67 6.02 24.71 0.57
CA VAL A 67 7.13 25.24 -0.21
C VAL A 67 7.28 26.71 0.16
N ILE A 68 8.47 27.10 0.62
CA ILE A 68 8.78 28.48 1.02
C ILE A 68 9.39 29.23 -0.16
N GLU A 69 10.26 28.56 -0.92
CA GLU A 69 10.94 29.13 -2.10
C GLU A 69 11.13 28.06 -3.18
N GLY A 70 10.87 28.44 -4.44
CA GLY A 70 10.86 27.54 -5.60
C GLY A 70 9.52 26.86 -5.86
N GLU A 71 9.55 25.70 -6.52
CA GLU A 71 8.36 24.91 -6.88
C GLU A 71 8.62 23.41 -6.73
N LYS A 72 7.67 22.70 -6.10
CA LYS A 72 7.75 21.26 -5.88
C LYS A 72 6.89 20.49 -6.88
N TRP A 73 7.54 19.73 -7.76
CA TRP A 73 6.90 18.72 -8.59
C TRP A 73 7.16 17.34 -8.01
N SER A 74 6.11 16.54 -7.87
CA SER A 74 6.22 15.16 -7.40
C SER A 74 5.26 14.24 -8.13
N ALA A 75 5.64 12.97 -8.23
CA ALA A 75 4.79 11.90 -8.72
C ALA A 75 4.70 10.80 -7.65
N THR A 76 3.47 10.49 -7.24
CA THR A 76 3.16 9.48 -6.24
C THR A 76 2.64 8.22 -6.95
N LYS A 77 3.23 7.07 -6.63
CA LYS A 77 2.76 5.78 -7.10
C LYS A 77 2.30 4.96 -5.90
N TRP A 78 1.01 4.67 -5.84
CA TRP A 78 0.47 3.71 -4.87
C TRP A 78 0.51 2.29 -5.44
N ILE A 79 0.89 1.35 -4.58
CA ILE A 79 0.98 -0.08 -4.88
C ILE A 79 0.09 -0.79 -3.85
N HIS A 80 -0.91 -1.52 -4.33
CA HIS A 80 -1.85 -2.23 -3.49
C HIS A 80 -1.43 -3.68 -3.33
N VAL A 81 -1.74 -4.29 -2.18
CA VAL A 81 -1.52 -5.72 -1.93
C VAL A 81 -2.32 -6.61 -2.87
N ASN A 82 -3.47 -6.12 -3.34
CA ASN A 82 -4.36 -6.81 -4.26
C ASN A 82 -4.45 -6.07 -5.60
N SER A 83 -4.77 -6.82 -6.66
CA SER A 83 -5.02 -6.25 -7.99
C SER A 83 -6.24 -5.33 -7.98
N PHE A 84 -6.13 -4.19 -8.65
CA PHE A 84 -7.26 -3.28 -8.89
C PHE A 84 -8.29 -3.85 -9.87
N ASP A 85 -7.85 -4.69 -10.82
CA ASP A 85 -8.68 -5.25 -11.88
C ASP A 85 -9.58 -6.37 -11.37
N LYS A 86 -9.31 -6.86 -10.16
CA LYS A 86 -10.20 -7.78 -9.45
C LYS A 86 -11.09 -6.93 -8.54
N PRO A 87 -12.34 -6.60 -8.94
CA PRO A 87 -13.26 -5.94 -8.03
C PRO A 87 -13.34 -6.77 -6.76
N ASN A 88 -13.28 -6.10 -5.61
CA ASN A 88 -13.50 -6.71 -4.31
C ASN A 88 -14.81 -7.50 -4.43
N LYS A 89 -14.71 -8.83 -4.54
CA LYS A 89 -15.80 -9.66 -5.02
C LYS A 89 -16.99 -9.38 -4.12
N SER A 90 -18.02 -8.79 -4.73
CA SER A 90 -19.34 -8.69 -4.14
C SER A 90 -19.66 -10.02 -3.48
N SER A 91 -20.28 -9.95 -2.31
CA SER A 91 -20.85 -10.96 -1.42
C SER A 91 -21.67 -12.11 -2.03
N GLY A 92 -21.46 -12.49 -3.29
CA GLY A 92 -22.09 -13.61 -3.98
C GLY A 92 -21.19 -14.84 -3.97
N CYS A 93 -21.76 -15.97 -3.59
CA CYS A 93 -21.15 -17.28 -3.73
C CYS A 93 -21.14 -17.71 -5.20
N VAL A 94 -20.10 -17.32 -5.95
CA VAL A 94 -19.95 -17.67 -7.36
C VAL A 94 -18.54 -18.18 -7.66
N ASP A 95 -18.49 -19.22 -8.48
CA ASP A 95 -17.26 -19.77 -9.02
C ASP A 95 -16.63 -18.84 -10.06
N GLU A 96 -15.32 -18.67 -10.01
CA GLU A 96 -14.54 -17.87 -10.98
C GLU A 96 -14.18 -18.64 -12.24
N ASN A 97 -14.20 -19.96 -12.16
CA ASN A 97 -13.79 -20.83 -13.26
C ASN A 97 -14.93 -21.77 -13.65
N VAL A 98 -15.17 -21.87 -14.95
CA VAL A 98 -16.15 -22.78 -15.54
C VAL A 98 -15.90 -24.25 -15.19
N GLN A 99 -14.65 -24.62 -14.87
CA GLN A 99 -14.25 -25.97 -14.50
C GLN A 99 -14.41 -26.29 -13.01
N CYS A 100 -14.82 -25.33 -12.17
CA CYS A 100 -14.94 -25.52 -10.72
C CYS A 100 -15.83 -26.73 -10.36
N GLY A 101 -16.91 -26.97 -11.12
CA GLY A 101 -17.80 -28.11 -10.89
C GLY A 101 -17.13 -29.46 -11.13
N GLU A 102 -16.34 -29.57 -12.21
CA GLU A 102 -15.58 -30.79 -12.52
C GLU A 102 -14.47 -31.04 -11.50
N TRP A 103 -13.73 -29.99 -11.14
CA TRP A 103 -12.68 -30.07 -10.12
C TRP A 103 -13.23 -30.46 -8.75
N ALA A 104 -14.35 -29.87 -8.35
CA ALA A 104 -15.04 -30.27 -7.12
C ALA A 104 -15.46 -31.75 -7.17
N ALA A 105 -16.00 -32.22 -8.30
CA ALA A 105 -16.33 -33.64 -8.49
C ALA A 105 -15.10 -34.56 -8.44
N MET A 106 -13.92 -34.08 -8.83
CA MET A 106 -12.64 -34.80 -8.72
C MET A 106 -11.99 -34.72 -7.32
N GLY A 107 -12.65 -34.04 -6.36
CA GLY A 107 -12.18 -33.90 -4.98
C GLY A 107 -11.15 -32.80 -4.76
N GLU A 108 -11.06 -31.81 -5.66
CA GLU A 108 -10.10 -30.71 -5.53
C GLU A 108 -10.41 -29.80 -4.34
N CYS A 109 -11.64 -29.78 -3.82
CA CYS A 109 -11.96 -29.03 -2.60
C CYS A 109 -11.12 -29.48 -1.40
N GLN A 110 -10.72 -30.76 -1.35
CA GLN A 110 -9.86 -31.31 -0.30
C GLN A 110 -8.39 -31.37 -0.72
N LYS A 111 -8.10 -31.65 -1.99
CA LYS A 111 -6.73 -31.78 -2.51
C LYS A 111 -6.06 -30.42 -2.74
N ASN A 112 -6.83 -29.41 -3.13
CA ASN A 112 -6.38 -28.05 -3.42
C ASN A 112 -7.26 -26.99 -2.73
N PRO A 113 -7.35 -27.03 -1.39
CA PRO A 113 -8.26 -26.18 -0.64
C PRO A 113 -7.90 -24.69 -0.73
N SER A 114 -6.63 -24.33 -0.91
CA SER A 114 -6.20 -22.93 -1.00
C SER A 114 -6.76 -22.23 -2.24
N TYR A 115 -6.79 -22.92 -3.39
CA TYR A 115 -7.38 -22.37 -4.61
C TYR A 115 -8.90 -22.50 -4.60
N MET A 116 -9.42 -23.67 -4.19
CA MET A 116 -10.84 -23.96 -4.33
C MET A 116 -11.70 -23.24 -3.27
N VAL A 117 -11.30 -23.32 -1.99
CA VAL A 117 -12.04 -22.79 -0.83
C VAL A 117 -11.46 -21.46 -0.35
N GLY A 118 -10.13 -21.34 -0.35
CA GLY A 118 -9.39 -20.20 0.18
C GLY A 118 -9.32 -20.19 1.70
N THR A 119 -9.06 -19.01 2.25
CA THR A 119 -8.97 -18.74 3.70
C THR A 119 -9.93 -17.62 4.08
N ASP A 120 -10.00 -17.29 5.38
CA ASP A 120 -10.80 -16.17 5.88
C ASP A 120 -10.31 -14.80 5.33
N ALA A 121 -9.02 -14.71 4.99
CA ALA A 121 -8.43 -13.50 4.41
C ALA A 121 -8.56 -13.46 2.87
N TYR A 122 -8.62 -14.61 2.21
CA TYR A 122 -8.63 -14.72 0.75
C TYR A 122 -9.64 -15.78 0.29
N PRO A 123 -10.83 -15.42 -0.21
CA PRO A 123 -11.78 -16.39 -0.70
C PRO A 123 -11.24 -17.16 -1.90
N GLY A 124 -11.45 -18.48 -1.91
CA GLY A 124 -11.09 -19.34 -3.03
C GLY A 124 -11.94 -19.06 -4.27
N ALA A 125 -11.41 -19.49 -5.41
CA ALA A 125 -12.01 -19.28 -6.72
C ALA A 125 -13.24 -20.17 -6.97
N CYS A 126 -13.39 -21.29 -6.27
CA CYS A 126 -14.42 -22.31 -6.54
C CYS A 126 -15.33 -22.59 -5.33
N ARG A 127 -15.56 -21.57 -4.49
CA ARG A 127 -16.27 -21.72 -3.22
C ARG A 127 -17.72 -22.21 -3.39
N ALA A 128 -18.39 -21.88 -4.50
CA ALA A 128 -19.76 -22.31 -4.75
C ALA A 128 -19.81 -23.80 -5.10
N SER A 129 -18.93 -24.26 -6.00
CA SER A 129 -18.78 -25.68 -6.30
C SER A 129 -18.35 -26.50 -5.07
N CYS A 130 -17.55 -25.93 -4.18
CA CYS A 130 -17.15 -26.57 -2.92
C CYS A 130 -18.17 -26.43 -1.78
N ARG A 131 -19.28 -25.71 -1.97
CA ARG A 131 -20.37 -25.52 -0.98
C ARG A 131 -19.87 -24.95 0.36
N VAL A 132 -18.88 -24.06 0.30
CA VAL A 132 -18.29 -23.35 1.46
C VAL A 132 -18.71 -21.87 1.51
N CYS A 133 -19.66 -21.56 0.64
CA CYS A 133 -20.67 -20.54 0.69
C CYS A 133 -21.92 -21.15 0.02
#